data_AF-A0A957TZE2-F1
#
_entry.id   AF-A0A957TZE2-F1
#
_cell.length_a   1.000
_cell.length_b   1.000
_cell.length_c   1.000
_cell.angle_alpha   90.00
_cell.angle_beta   90.00
_cell.angle_gamma   90.00
#
_symmetry.space_group_name_H-M   'P 1'
#
loop_
_entity.id
_entity.type
_entity.pdbx_description
1 polymer ?
#
loop_
_entity_poly.entity_id
_entity_poly.type
_entity_poly.pdbx_seq_one_letter_code
_entity_poly.pdbx_strand_id
1 'polypeptide(L)'
;MIRPFQPGDIFLIQRLERQSAKLNVVQALLKPRSATWTALKAVNPLDDAKITTYVLNQHGHKLARAGFLQAQKRPNRPELDLTLLSPALDTPTGHPAIWEKLLSHLIQEAAHQQLARIYVDVPDQPLPVSTFGHVGFRIYKHQTIWRLQNAPAAPLRPPESQFMRPTQPGDEKQLEELYLSVTPSDVRKAEGLNSGEYQSKALILDNRGYGACRSFVLDEGGRITGCLHLIRGKRGTWVRLWTDTLSSDNWRIHGLLSFALDLVWRESLPIPVYIGVNDYHGGLSTILPEYGFAPFTDRANMVKHVLVWAREAVPARAVVVEPVGEVATTSYTPPTNVVPWAVDRPTRPDVSPITLHVGAPADGVADSKRPAWMPVSDGRAQGHSSRRIGRTPSGQEASAVGQSGRTHSLGLTKSGLTKTDLVDNIS
;
A
#
# COMPACT_ATOMS: atom_id res chain seq x y z
N MET A 1 24.72 -11.59 5.66
CA MET A 1 23.53 -12.47 5.81
C MET A 1 22.31 -11.60 6.08
N ILE A 2 21.11 -12.01 5.67
CA ILE A 2 19.85 -11.38 6.10
C ILE A 2 19.31 -12.22 7.24
N ARG A 3 18.92 -11.57 8.34
CA ARG A 3 18.35 -12.25 9.51
C ARG A 3 17.31 -11.37 10.20
N PRO A 4 16.44 -11.95 11.05
CA PRO A 4 15.57 -11.17 11.92
C PRO A 4 16.36 -10.24 12.85
N PHE A 5 15.68 -9.18 13.31
CA PHE A 5 16.22 -8.23 14.28
C PHE A 5 16.73 -8.93 15.55
N GLN A 6 17.89 -8.48 16.02
CA GLN A 6 18.46 -8.82 17.31
C GLN A 6 18.77 -7.55 18.09
N PRO A 7 18.78 -7.57 19.44
CA PRO A 7 19.10 -6.39 20.25
C PRO A 7 20.46 -5.74 19.91
N GLY A 8 21.44 -6.50 19.42
CA GLY A 8 22.72 -5.95 18.95
C GLY A 8 22.61 -5.05 17.72
N ASP A 9 21.50 -5.10 16.98
CA ASP A 9 21.28 -4.29 15.78
C ASP A 9 20.70 -2.91 16.07
N ILE A 10 20.40 -2.58 17.34
CA ILE A 10 19.76 -1.32 17.71
C ILE A 10 20.52 -0.11 17.15
N PHE A 11 21.83 -0.05 17.34
CA PHE A 11 22.65 1.07 16.84
C PHE A 11 22.70 1.13 15.32
N LEU A 12 22.71 -0.03 14.65
CA LEU A 12 22.67 -0.10 13.19
C LEU A 12 21.36 0.47 12.66
N ILE A 13 20.23 0.05 13.24
CA ILE A 13 18.91 0.51 12.83
C ILE A 13 18.74 2.00 13.15
N GLN A 14 19.15 2.50 14.33
CA GLN A 14 19.07 3.93 14.65
C GLN A 14 19.82 4.79 13.62
N ARG A 15 21.01 4.36 13.21
CA ARG A 15 21.81 5.05 12.20
C ARG A 15 21.14 5.03 10.83
N LEU A 16 20.68 3.85 10.42
CA LEU A 16 20.05 3.62 9.12
C LEU A 16 18.63 4.21 9.03
N GLU A 17 17.93 4.37 10.15
CA GLU A 17 16.55 4.89 10.20
C GLU A 17 16.49 6.34 9.70
N ARG A 18 17.52 7.14 10.00
CA ARG A 18 17.63 8.52 9.50
C ARG A 18 17.78 8.59 7.97
N GLN A 19 18.26 7.50 7.38
CA GLN A 19 18.43 7.33 5.94
C GLN A 19 17.37 6.40 5.35
N SER A 20 16.26 6.13 6.05
CA SER A 20 15.24 5.18 5.57
C SER A 20 14.24 5.83 4.61
N ALA A 21 13.91 5.10 3.54
CA ALA A 21 12.77 5.41 2.71
C ALA A 21 11.50 5.10 3.47
N LYS A 22 10.61 6.09 3.57
CA LYS A 22 9.29 5.95 4.18
C LYS A 22 8.33 5.40 3.14
N LEU A 23 7.87 4.17 3.36
CA LEU A 23 7.09 3.39 2.40
C LEU A 23 5.62 3.21 2.80
N ASN A 24 5.21 3.90 3.86
CA ASN A 24 3.83 4.12 4.23
C ASN A 24 3.66 5.61 4.56
N VAL A 25 3.19 6.40 3.59
CA VAL A 25 3.14 7.87 3.70
C VAL A 25 2.21 8.33 4.83
N VAL A 26 1.09 7.63 5.02
CA VAL A 26 0.10 7.96 6.06
C VAL A 26 0.72 7.83 7.44
N GLN A 27 1.37 6.70 7.74
CA GLN A 27 2.04 6.53 9.03
C GLN A 27 3.20 7.52 9.20
N ALA A 28 4.00 7.74 8.14
CA ALA A 28 5.14 8.65 8.18
C ALA A 28 4.74 10.10 8.49
N LEU A 29 3.62 10.57 7.93
CA LEU A 29 3.12 11.93 8.12
C LEU A 29 2.37 12.12 9.44
N LEU A 30 1.60 11.11 9.88
CA LEU A 30 0.74 11.25 11.05
C LEU A 30 1.44 10.89 12.37
N LYS A 31 2.18 9.79 12.38
CA LYS A 31 2.78 9.17 13.57
C LYS A 31 4.13 8.56 13.19
N PRO A 32 5.19 9.37 13.05
CA PRO A 32 6.52 8.83 12.80
C PRO A 32 6.89 7.92 13.96
N ARG A 33 6.95 6.62 13.68
CA ARG A 33 7.38 5.60 14.62
C ARG A 33 8.90 5.56 14.60
N SER A 34 9.49 5.36 15.77
CA SER A 34 10.89 4.97 15.83
C SER A 34 10.99 3.51 15.40
N ALA A 35 11.74 3.25 14.33
CA ALA A 35 11.97 1.92 13.79
C ALA A 35 12.55 0.99 14.85
N THR A 36 13.45 1.50 15.71
CA THR A 36 14.04 0.72 16.80
C THR A 36 13.06 0.35 17.90
N TRP A 37 12.24 1.29 18.35
CA TRP A 37 11.20 0.98 19.34
C TRP A 37 10.20 -0.02 18.81
N THR A 38 9.83 0.11 17.53
CA THR A 38 8.96 -0.83 16.85
C THR A 38 9.59 -2.23 16.73
N ALA A 39 10.87 -2.32 16.36
CA ALA A 39 11.59 -3.59 16.29
C ALA A 39 11.72 -4.25 17.68
N LEU A 40 11.95 -3.46 18.73
CA LEU A 40 12.04 -3.95 20.10
C LEU A 40 10.70 -4.48 20.61
N LYS A 41 9.60 -3.77 20.32
CA LYS A 41 8.24 -4.24 20.67
C LYS A 41 7.88 -5.54 19.99
N ALA A 42 8.32 -5.73 18.74
CA ALA A 42 8.07 -6.95 18.00
C ALA A 42 8.74 -8.21 18.58
N VAL A 43 9.73 -8.05 19.47
CA VAL A 43 10.32 -9.17 20.22
C VAL A 43 9.32 -9.72 21.25
N ASN A 44 8.33 -8.93 21.65
CA ASN A 44 7.28 -9.37 22.56
C ASN A 44 6.17 -10.09 21.77
N PRO A 45 5.93 -11.40 22.01
CA PRO A 45 4.92 -12.18 21.29
C PRO A 45 3.46 -11.74 21.58
N LEU A 46 3.25 -10.86 22.56
CA LEU A 46 1.92 -10.37 22.97
C LEU A 46 1.38 -9.21 22.12
N ASP A 47 2.15 -8.65 21.18
CA ASP A 47 1.67 -7.57 20.31
C ASP A 47 0.99 -8.13 19.04
N ASP A 48 -0.32 -7.88 18.91
CA ASP A 48 -1.16 -8.33 17.79
C ASP A 48 -0.75 -7.66 16.46
N ALA A 49 -0.09 -6.49 16.52
CA ALA A 49 0.52 -5.85 15.37
C ALA A 49 1.93 -6.41 15.12
N LYS A 50 2.01 -7.60 14.48
CA LYS A 50 3.29 -8.25 14.13
C LYS A 50 4.05 -7.44 13.08
N ILE A 51 4.86 -6.48 13.55
CA ILE A 51 5.84 -5.77 12.72
C ILE A 51 7.11 -6.61 12.69
N THR A 52 7.49 -7.09 11.52
CA THR A 52 8.71 -7.86 11.33
C THR A 52 9.83 -6.97 10.81
N THR A 53 11.01 -7.07 11.42
CA THR A 53 12.21 -6.33 11.02
C THR A 53 13.28 -7.30 10.56
N TYR A 54 13.75 -7.13 9.32
CA TYR A 54 14.85 -7.90 8.74
C TYR A 54 16.07 -7.01 8.56
N VAL A 55 17.23 -7.50 8.98
CA VAL A 55 18.50 -6.78 8.93
C VAL A 55 19.45 -7.51 7.98
N LEU A 56 20.01 -6.75 7.03
CA LEU A 56 21.13 -7.16 6.20
C LEU A 56 22.41 -6.61 6.82
N ASN A 57 23.34 -7.50 7.15
CA ASN A 57 24.72 -7.13 7.48
C ASN A 57 25.69 -8.06 6.75
N GLN A 58 26.55 -7.52 5.88
CA GLN A 58 27.56 -8.25 5.12
C GLN A 58 28.95 -7.68 5.44
N HIS A 59 29.82 -8.52 6.00
CA HIS A 59 31.23 -8.19 6.21
C HIS A 59 32.00 -8.40 4.89
N GLY A 60 32.65 -7.35 4.37
CA GLY A 60 33.46 -7.40 3.13
C GLY A 60 33.45 -6.12 2.29
N HIS A 61 34.12 -6.17 1.13
CA HIS A 61 34.28 -5.06 0.16
C HIS A 61 33.14 -4.92 -0.87
N LYS A 62 31.97 -5.55 -0.66
CA LYS A 62 30.83 -5.39 -1.58
C LYS A 62 30.07 -4.10 -1.30
N LEU A 63 29.59 -3.45 -2.37
CA LEU A 63 28.79 -2.20 -2.35
C LEU A 63 27.56 -2.25 -1.41
N ALA A 64 27.01 -3.44 -1.13
CA ALA A 64 25.83 -3.66 -0.31
C ALA A 64 26.20 -4.15 1.11
N ARG A 65 26.65 -3.25 2.00
CA ARG A 65 27.20 -3.62 3.32
C ARG A 65 26.14 -3.81 4.39
N ALA A 66 25.19 -2.90 4.50
CA ALA A 66 24.17 -2.96 5.53
C ALA A 66 22.86 -2.33 5.08
N GLY A 67 21.74 -2.87 5.56
CA GLY A 67 20.41 -2.37 5.30
C GLY A 67 19.41 -3.00 6.25
N PHE A 68 18.20 -2.46 6.30
CA PHE A 68 17.10 -3.12 7.00
C PHE A 68 15.77 -2.83 6.30
N LEU A 69 14.82 -3.73 6.53
CA LEU A 69 13.45 -3.64 6.05
C LEU A 69 12.50 -3.85 7.23
N GLN A 70 11.43 -3.07 7.28
CA GLN A 70 10.30 -3.32 8.19
C GLN A 70 9.02 -3.52 7.40
N ALA A 71 8.25 -4.52 7.83
CA ALA A 71 6.95 -4.83 7.29
C ALA A 71 5.96 -5.10 8.41
N GLN A 72 4.70 -4.73 8.21
CA GLN A 72 3.62 -4.88 9.17
C GLN A 72 2.59 -5.86 8.61
N LYS A 73 2.36 -6.98 9.31
CA LYS A 73 1.27 -7.89 8.97
C LYS A 73 -0.06 -7.22 9.31
N ARG A 74 -1.03 -7.29 8.41
CA ARG A 74 -2.39 -6.83 8.71
C ARG A 74 -3.09 -7.87 9.59
N PRO A 75 -3.72 -7.45 10.70
CA PRO A 75 -4.42 -8.38 11.58
C PRO A 75 -5.57 -9.04 10.82
N ASN A 76 -5.73 -10.36 10.99
CA ASN A 76 -6.78 -11.17 10.35
C ASN A 76 -6.80 -11.13 8.81
N ARG A 77 -5.70 -10.72 8.16
CA ARG A 77 -5.56 -10.79 6.70
C ARG A 77 -4.26 -11.47 6.29
N PRO A 78 -4.24 -12.21 5.18
CA PRO A 78 -3.01 -12.75 4.58
C PRO A 78 -2.26 -11.64 3.81
N GLU A 79 -2.15 -10.45 4.39
CA GLU A 79 -1.63 -9.25 3.75
C GLU A 79 -0.54 -8.60 4.60
N LEU A 80 0.45 -8.02 3.92
CA LEU A 80 1.61 -7.38 4.52
C LEU A 80 1.79 -5.98 3.94
N ASP A 81 2.01 -4.98 4.80
CA ASP A 81 2.38 -3.63 4.39
C ASP A 81 3.86 -3.39 4.65
N LEU A 82 4.62 -3.04 3.62
CA LEU A 82 6.02 -2.65 3.78
C LEU A 82 6.09 -1.20 4.27
N THR A 83 6.68 -0.96 5.43
CA THR A 83 6.65 0.34 6.10
C THR A 83 7.94 1.14 5.93
N LEU A 84 9.10 0.48 6.06
CA LEU A 84 10.41 1.11 5.97
C LEU A 84 11.40 0.24 5.19
N LEU A 85 12.27 0.90 4.44
CA LEU A 85 13.41 0.27 3.78
C LEU A 85 14.61 1.19 3.84
N SER A 86 15.76 0.65 4.21
CA SER A 86 16.98 1.44 4.41
C SER A 86 18.21 0.71 3.89
N PRO A 87 19.21 1.43 3.34
CA PRO A 87 19.22 2.88 3.09
C PRO A 87 18.30 3.29 1.94
N ALA A 88 17.79 4.52 1.95
CA ALA A 88 17.02 5.09 0.86
C ALA A 88 17.91 5.24 -0.38
N LEU A 89 17.35 5.03 -1.57
CA LEU A 89 18.13 5.00 -2.82
C LEU A 89 18.70 6.36 -3.22
N ASP A 90 18.18 7.44 -2.66
CA ASP A 90 18.68 8.81 -2.83
C ASP A 90 19.86 9.14 -1.90
N THR A 91 20.23 8.23 -0.98
CA THR A 91 21.37 8.44 -0.09
C THR A 91 22.66 7.85 -0.68
N PRO A 92 23.85 8.38 -0.33
CA PRO A 92 25.13 7.87 -0.84
C PRO A 92 25.41 6.40 -0.48
N THR A 93 24.77 5.90 0.57
CA THR A 93 24.84 4.49 1.00
C THR A 93 23.73 3.62 0.41
N GLY A 94 22.75 4.24 -0.27
CA GLY A 94 21.65 3.58 -0.95
C GLY A 94 22.11 2.88 -2.22
N HIS A 95 21.76 1.60 -2.34
CA HIS A 95 22.08 0.82 -3.53
C HIS A 95 20.93 -0.14 -3.84
N PRO A 96 20.44 -0.22 -5.10
CA PRO A 96 19.31 -1.09 -5.48
C PRO A 96 19.50 -2.56 -5.07
N ALA A 97 20.71 -3.09 -5.22
CA ALA A 97 21.05 -4.44 -4.77
C ALA A 97 20.81 -4.72 -3.26
N ILE A 98 20.82 -3.70 -2.38
CA ILE A 98 20.43 -3.86 -0.97
C ILE A 98 18.93 -4.11 -0.87
N TRP A 99 18.13 -3.28 -1.57
CA TRP A 99 16.68 -3.40 -1.63
C TRP A 99 16.26 -4.73 -2.23
N GLU A 100 16.79 -5.09 -3.40
CA GLU A 100 16.48 -6.34 -4.10
C GLU A 100 16.73 -7.57 -3.22
N LYS A 101 17.86 -7.60 -2.48
CA LYS A 101 18.17 -8.69 -1.53
C LYS A 101 17.18 -8.75 -0.37
N LEU A 102 16.88 -7.61 0.26
CA LEU A 102 15.93 -7.54 1.38
C LEU A 102 14.51 -7.90 0.96
N LEU A 103 14.07 -7.41 -0.19
CA LEU A 103 12.75 -7.68 -0.76
C LEU A 103 12.61 -9.15 -1.18
N SER A 104 13.64 -9.74 -1.80
CA SER A 104 13.63 -11.16 -2.17
C SER A 104 13.49 -12.06 -0.94
N HIS A 105 14.23 -11.74 0.13
CA HIS A 105 14.10 -12.45 1.40
C HIS A 105 12.69 -12.27 2.00
N LEU A 106 12.15 -11.05 2.00
CA LEU A 106 10.80 -10.79 2.51
C LEU A 106 9.74 -11.61 1.75
N ILE A 107 9.85 -11.72 0.43
CA ILE A 107 8.90 -12.47 -0.40
C ILE A 107 8.95 -13.96 -0.07
N GLN A 108 10.14 -14.52 0.13
CA GLN A 108 10.31 -15.92 0.53
C GLN A 108 9.69 -16.17 1.91
N GLU A 109 9.97 -15.31 2.88
CA GLU A 109 9.39 -15.39 4.22
C GLU A 109 7.87 -15.20 4.21
N ALA A 110 7.36 -14.30 3.38
CA ALA A 110 5.93 -14.09 3.22
C ALA A 110 5.23 -15.35 2.68
N ALA A 111 5.85 -16.05 1.72
CA ALA A 111 5.33 -17.31 1.20
C ALA A 111 5.29 -18.40 2.28
N HIS A 112 6.34 -18.49 3.12
CA HIS A 112 6.37 -19.43 4.25
C HIS A 112 5.28 -19.13 5.29
N GLN A 113 4.93 -17.85 5.47
CA GLN A 113 3.87 -17.41 6.38
C GLN A 113 2.47 -17.44 5.75
N GLN A 114 2.31 -18.02 4.54
CA GLN A 114 1.05 -18.09 3.80
C GLN A 114 0.41 -16.70 3.59
N LEU A 115 1.24 -15.67 3.45
CA LEU A 115 0.76 -14.34 3.06
C LEU A 115 0.50 -14.37 1.56
N ALA A 116 -0.65 -13.83 1.16
CA ALA A 116 -1.07 -13.78 -0.24
C ALA A 116 -0.52 -12.54 -0.96
N ARG A 117 -0.37 -11.41 -0.24
CA ARG A 117 -0.08 -10.10 -0.84
C ARG A 117 0.84 -9.25 0.02
N ILE A 118 1.75 -8.53 -0.64
CA ILE A 118 2.60 -7.51 -0.04
C ILE A 118 2.30 -6.18 -0.74
N TYR A 119 1.88 -5.18 0.02
CA TYR A 119 1.66 -3.82 -0.46
C TYR A 119 2.80 -2.91 -0.06
N VAL A 120 3.05 -1.92 -0.91
CA VAL A 120 4.02 -0.87 -0.65
C VAL A 120 3.56 0.42 -1.31
N ASP A 121 3.80 1.53 -0.63
CA ASP A 121 3.57 2.88 -1.15
C ASP A 121 4.95 3.51 -1.35
N VAL A 122 5.40 3.67 -2.60
CA VAL A 122 6.74 4.19 -2.95
C VAL A 122 6.63 5.61 -3.50
N PRO A 123 7.68 6.46 -3.35
CA PRO A 123 7.76 7.69 -4.12
C PRO A 123 7.67 7.39 -5.61
N ASP A 124 6.86 8.15 -6.36
CA ASP A 124 6.69 7.95 -7.79
C ASP A 124 7.89 8.51 -8.57
N GLN A 125 9.03 7.83 -8.41
CA GLN A 125 10.31 8.17 -9.01
C GLN A 125 10.84 6.94 -9.75
N PRO A 126 11.54 7.11 -10.89
CA PRO A 126 11.96 5.98 -11.71
C PRO A 126 12.77 4.92 -10.96
N LEU A 127 13.70 5.34 -10.10
CA LEU A 127 14.63 4.44 -9.43
C LEU A 127 13.97 3.54 -8.35
N PRO A 128 13.19 4.06 -7.38
CA PRO A 128 12.40 3.22 -6.48
C PRO A 128 11.44 2.29 -7.23
N VAL A 129 10.67 2.83 -8.18
CA VAL A 129 9.65 2.07 -8.92
C VAL A 129 10.28 0.92 -9.72
N SER A 130 11.38 1.17 -10.44
CA SER A 130 12.08 0.13 -11.20
C SER A 130 12.68 -0.94 -10.29
N THR A 131 13.26 -0.54 -9.15
CA THR A 131 13.85 -1.48 -8.18
C THR A 131 12.81 -2.43 -7.61
N PHE A 132 11.62 -1.92 -7.25
CA PHE A 132 10.49 -2.76 -6.84
C PHE A 132 9.97 -3.63 -8.00
N GLY A 133 9.91 -3.07 -9.21
CA GLY A 133 9.55 -3.79 -10.44
C GLY A 133 10.44 -5.00 -10.73
N HIS A 134 11.75 -4.90 -10.52
CA HIS A 134 12.70 -6.02 -10.72
C HIS A 134 12.43 -7.21 -9.80
N VAL A 135 11.90 -6.97 -8.59
CA VAL A 135 11.49 -8.04 -7.66
C VAL A 135 10.03 -8.49 -7.92
N GLY A 136 9.43 -7.94 -8.98
CA GLY A 136 8.12 -8.31 -9.51
C GLY A 136 6.93 -7.70 -8.77
N PHE A 137 7.13 -6.57 -8.08
CA PHE A 137 6.01 -5.71 -7.67
C PHE A 137 5.41 -5.02 -8.90
N ARG A 138 4.10 -4.78 -8.89
CA ARG A 138 3.42 -4.04 -9.95
C ARG A 138 2.65 -2.86 -9.37
N ILE A 139 2.71 -1.74 -10.06
CA ILE A 139 1.87 -0.58 -9.74
C ILE A 139 0.42 -0.96 -9.99
N TYR A 140 -0.46 -0.63 -9.05
CA TYR A 140 -1.91 -0.82 -9.22
C TYR A 140 -2.71 0.48 -9.07
N LYS A 141 -2.13 1.53 -8.49
CA LYS A 141 -2.69 2.89 -8.50
C LYS A 141 -1.61 3.95 -8.25
N HIS A 142 -1.76 5.11 -8.88
CA HIS A 142 -1.01 6.31 -8.52
C HIS A 142 -1.81 7.16 -7.54
N GLN A 143 -1.11 7.86 -6.66
CA GLN A 143 -1.73 8.73 -5.68
C GLN A 143 -0.91 10.00 -5.48
N THR A 144 -1.54 11.15 -5.68
CA THR A 144 -0.96 12.44 -5.29
C THR A 144 -1.41 12.78 -3.89
N ILE A 145 -0.46 13.03 -2.99
CA ILE A 145 -0.75 13.52 -1.65
C ILE A 145 -0.78 15.02 -1.71
N TRP A 146 -1.89 15.59 -1.25
CA TRP A 146 -2.09 17.02 -1.11
C TRP A 146 -2.00 17.41 0.36
N ARG A 147 -1.49 18.61 0.60
CA ARG A 147 -1.28 19.15 1.94
C ARG A 147 -1.90 20.53 2.06
N LEU A 148 -2.63 20.73 3.14
CA LEU A 148 -3.06 22.02 3.63
C LEU A 148 -2.31 22.35 4.92
N GLN A 149 -1.54 23.43 4.92
CA GLN A 149 -0.72 23.81 6.09
C GLN A 149 -1.47 24.70 7.08
N ASN A 150 -2.23 25.66 6.56
CA ASN A 150 -2.90 26.68 7.35
C ASN A 150 -4.41 26.55 7.19
N ALA A 151 -5.15 27.05 8.18
CA ALA A 151 -6.59 27.25 8.02
C ALA A 151 -6.86 28.18 6.82
N PRO A 152 -7.90 27.90 6.01
CA PRO A 152 -8.35 28.85 5.01
C PRO A 152 -8.72 30.16 5.71
N ALA A 153 -8.35 31.28 5.09
CA ALA A 153 -8.56 32.61 5.65
C ALA A 153 -10.05 32.98 5.79
N ALA A 154 -10.92 32.33 5.02
CA ALA A 154 -12.37 32.49 5.10
C ALA A 154 -13.01 31.24 5.75
N PRO A 155 -14.05 31.41 6.59
CA PRO A 155 -14.83 30.29 7.07
C PRO A 155 -15.46 29.58 5.86
N LEU A 156 -15.14 28.30 5.72
CA LEU A 156 -15.78 27.46 4.72
C LEU A 156 -17.26 27.38 5.08
N ARG A 157 -18.12 27.82 4.17
CA ARG A 157 -19.56 27.69 4.36
C ARG A 157 -19.87 26.18 4.39
N PRO A 158 -20.35 25.62 5.52
CA PRO A 158 -20.65 24.20 5.55
C PRO A 158 -21.85 23.98 4.61
N PRO A 159 -21.70 23.14 3.57
CA PRO A 159 -22.85 22.63 2.85
C PRO A 159 -23.69 21.81 3.83
N GLU A 160 -25.01 21.87 3.60
CA GLU A 160 -26.10 21.19 4.27
C GLU A 160 -25.68 20.00 5.15
N SER A 161 -25.34 20.30 6.41
CA SER A 161 -24.93 19.32 7.42
C SER A 161 -26.01 18.28 7.72
N GLN A 162 -27.24 18.49 7.23
CA GLN A 162 -28.37 17.59 7.38
C GLN A 162 -28.15 16.20 6.78
N PHE A 163 -27.26 16.05 5.79
CA PHE A 163 -26.97 14.75 5.17
C PHE A 163 -25.74 14.05 5.77
N MET A 164 -24.96 14.73 6.60
CA MET A 164 -23.74 14.16 7.17
C MET A 164 -24.01 13.54 8.54
N ARG A 165 -23.71 12.24 8.69
CA ARG A 165 -23.84 11.54 9.97
C ARG A 165 -22.67 10.59 10.23
N PRO A 166 -22.40 10.23 11.50
CA PRO A 166 -21.44 9.17 11.81
C PRO A 166 -21.82 7.84 11.15
N THR A 167 -20.82 7.06 10.77
CA THR A 167 -21.03 5.70 10.24
C THR A 167 -21.62 4.80 11.32
N GLN A 168 -22.59 3.97 10.94
CA GLN A 168 -23.29 3.01 11.79
C GLN A 168 -22.99 1.56 11.32
N PRO A 169 -23.14 0.54 12.18
CA PRO A 169 -22.89 -0.85 11.79
C PRO A 169 -23.77 -1.37 10.64
N GLY A 170 -24.95 -0.78 10.43
CA GLY A 170 -25.84 -1.12 9.30
C GLY A 170 -25.37 -0.60 7.94
N ASP A 171 -24.41 0.33 7.92
CA ASP A 171 -23.94 0.99 6.70
C ASP A 171 -22.95 0.12 5.89
N GLU A 172 -22.44 -0.98 6.46
CA GLU A 172 -21.33 -1.78 5.88
C GLU A 172 -21.60 -2.18 4.42
N LYS A 173 -22.81 -2.67 4.12
CA LYS A 173 -23.17 -3.10 2.77
C LYS A 173 -23.22 -1.94 1.78
N GLN A 174 -23.81 -0.81 2.17
CA GLN A 174 -23.90 0.37 1.29
C GLN A 174 -22.53 1.00 1.06
N LEU A 175 -21.64 0.98 2.07
CA LEU A 175 -20.25 1.41 1.92
C LEU A 175 -19.45 0.49 1.01
N GLU A 176 -19.70 -0.82 1.06
CA GLU A 176 -19.11 -1.77 0.12
C GLU A 176 -19.61 -1.49 -1.32
N GLU A 177 -20.91 -1.30 -1.52
CA GLU A 177 -21.48 -0.92 -2.81
C GLU A 177 -20.90 0.40 -3.35
N LEU A 178 -20.76 1.42 -2.50
CA LEU A 178 -20.10 2.70 -2.84
C LEU A 178 -18.64 2.48 -3.25
N TYR A 179 -17.90 1.66 -2.52
CA TYR A 179 -16.52 1.36 -2.88
C TYR A 179 -16.42 0.61 -4.22
N LEU A 180 -17.32 -0.34 -4.47
CA LEU A 180 -17.37 -1.11 -5.72
C LEU A 180 -17.74 -0.24 -6.92
N SER A 181 -18.51 0.84 -6.72
CA SER A 181 -18.89 1.77 -7.78
C SER A 181 -17.78 2.76 -8.13
N VAL A 182 -17.02 3.25 -7.14
CA VAL A 182 -15.96 4.26 -7.35
C VAL A 182 -14.62 3.63 -7.74
N THR A 183 -14.36 2.38 -7.32
CA THR A 183 -13.03 1.77 -7.48
C THR A 183 -12.92 0.91 -8.76
N PRO A 184 -11.95 1.18 -9.66
CA PRO A 184 -11.74 0.40 -10.87
C PRO A 184 -11.50 -1.09 -10.61
N SER A 185 -11.91 -1.95 -11.56
CA SER A 185 -11.84 -3.41 -11.38
C SER A 185 -10.41 -3.94 -11.15
N ASP A 186 -9.40 -3.33 -11.76
CA ASP A 186 -8.01 -3.76 -11.63
C ASP A 186 -7.44 -3.42 -10.25
N VAL A 187 -7.78 -2.24 -9.71
CA VAL A 187 -7.49 -1.87 -8.33
C VAL A 187 -8.18 -2.85 -7.37
N ARG A 188 -9.44 -3.19 -7.60
CA ARG A 188 -10.19 -4.15 -6.77
C ARG A 188 -9.58 -5.55 -6.77
N LYS A 189 -9.08 -6.02 -7.92
CA LYS A 189 -8.36 -7.30 -8.04
C LYS A 189 -7.03 -7.26 -7.29
N ALA A 190 -6.28 -6.16 -7.40
CA ALA A 190 -5.02 -5.96 -6.67
C ALA A 190 -5.24 -5.91 -5.14
N GLU A 191 -6.30 -5.23 -4.71
CA GLU A 191 -6.75 -5.17 -3.29
C GLU A 191 -7.47 -6.47 -2.84
N GLY A 192 -7.67 -7.42 -3.76
CA GLY A 192 -8.16 -8.79 -3.59
C GLY A 192 -9.55 -8.93 -2.99
N LEU A 193 -10.45 -8.06 -3.41
CA LEU A 193 -11.89 -8.16 -3.13
C LEU A 193 -12.60 -9.28 -3.91
N ASN A 194 -11.97 -9.81 -4.96
CA ASN A 194 -12.54 -10.87 -5.79
C ASN A 194 -11.95 -12.27 -5.50
N SER A 195 -11.07 -12.37 -4.51
CA SER A 195 -10.43 -13.64 -4.13
C SER A 195 -11.26 -14.32 -3.05
N GLY A 196 -12.25 -15.12 -3.46
CA GLY A 196 -13.26 -15.76 -2.58
C GLY A 196 -12.77 -16.67 -1.44
N GLU A 197 -11.46 -16.74 -1.18
CA GLU A 197 -10.85 -17.56 -0.12
C GLU A 197 -10.73 -16.82 1.22
N TYR A 198 -10.78 -15.49 1.22
CA TYR A 198 -10.77 -14.68 2.43
C TYR A 198 -11.79 -13.57 2.28
N GLN A 199 -12.66 -13.38 3.28
CA GLN A 199 -13.56 -12.23 3.36
C GLN A 199 -12.73 -10.95 3.60
N SER A 200 -11.92 -10.57 2.63
CA SER A 200 -11.14 -9.33 2.62
C SER A 200 -12.15 -8.19 2.53
N LYS A 201 -12.56 -7.64 3.68
CA LYS A 201 -13.36 -6.41 3.71
C LYS A 201 -12.66 -5.34 2.86
N ALA A 202 -13.42 -4.53 2.13
CA ALA A 202 -12.85 -3.44 1.33
C ALA A 202 -11.92 -2.56 2.19
N LEU A 203 -10.82 -2.05 1.61
CA LEU A 203 -9.83 -1.25 2.36
C LEU A 203 -10.43 0.02 2.96
N ILE A 204 -11.53 0.52 2.39
CA ILE A 204 -12.33 1.61 2.94
C ILE A 204 -12.86 1.25 4.35
N LEU A 205 -13.27 0.00 4.59
CA LEU A 205 -13.81 -0.46 5.87
C LEU A 205 -12.71 -0.80 6.87
N ASP A 206 -11.45 -0.89 6.42
CA ASP A 206 -10.33 -1.22 7.29
C ASP A 206 -9.70 0.04 7.90
N ASN A 207 -10.27 0.45 9.03
CA ASN A 207 -9.72 1.50 9.87
C ASN A 207 -8.65 0.98 10.85
N ARG A 208 -8.34 -0.33 10.84
CA ARG A 208 -7.46 -0.95 11.84
C ARG A 208 -5.99 -0.63 11.50
N GLY A 209 -5.29 -0.05 12.47
CA GLY A 209 -3.84 0.24 12.39
C GLY A 209 -3.48 1.73 12.37
N TYR A 210 -4.43 2.64 12.14
CA TYR A 210 -4.16 4.08 12.04
C TYR A 210 -4.46 4.90 13.33
N GLY A 211 -5.08 4.26 14.34
CA GLY A 211 -5.39 4.86 15.65
C GLY A 211 -6.80 5.47 15.70
N ALA A 212 -6.98 6.62 16.35
CA ALA A 212 -8.26 7.33 16.43
C ALA A 212 -8.73 7.77 15.02
N CYS A 213 -9.52 6.91 14.39
CA CYS A 213 -10.21 7.16 13.13
C CYS A 213 -11.67 7.48 13.43
N ARG A 214 -12.19 8.54 12.82
CA ARG A 214 -13.62 8.84 12.83
C ARG A 214 -14.16 8.72 11.41
N SER A 215 -15.32 8.10 11.27
CA SER A 215 -15.93 7.82 9.98
C SER A 215 -17.31 8.45 9.92
N PHE A 216 -17.58 9.12 8.81
CA PHE A 216 -18.84 9.80 8.52
C PHE A 216 -19.33 9.37 7.14
N VAL A 217 -20.63 9.43 6.94
CA VAL A 217 -21.29 9.12 5.68
C VAL A 217 -22.17 10.29 5.27
N LEU A 218 -22.25 10.49 3.96
CA LEU A 218 -23.22 11.38 3.32
C LEU A 218 -24.43 10.52 2.94
N ASP A 219 -25.54 10.75 3.63
CA ASP A 219 -26.78 10.01 3.51
C ASP A 219 -27.83 10.87 2.80
N GLU A 220 -28.13 10.51 1.55
CA GLU A 220 -29.16 11.14 0.73
C GLU A 220 -30.40 10.25 0.70
N GLY A 221 -31.34 10.52 1.61
CA GLY A 221 -32.63 9.82 1.63
C GLY A 221 -32.54 8.32 1.91
N GLY A 222 -31.62 7.89 2.79
CA GLY A 222 -31.40 6.50 3.17
C GLY A 222 -30.37 5.78 2.30
N ARG A 223 -29.79 6.47 1.31
CA ARG A 223 -28.72 5.97 0.45
C ARG A 223 -27.41 6.67 0.75
N ILE A 224 -26.36 5.90 1.01
CA ILE A 224 -25.02 6.43 1.20
C ILE A 224 -24.38 6.75 -0.16
N THR A 225 -24.14 8.04 -0.39
CA THR A 225 -23.54 8.57 -1.63
C THR A 225 -22.10 9.04 -1.44
N GLY A 226 -21.65 9.12 -0.19
CA GLY A 226 -20.31 9.55 0.14
C GLY A 226 -19.86 9.00 1.49
N CYS A 227 -18.55 8.88 1.66
CA CYS A 227 -17.91 8.45 2.89
C CYS A 227 -16.67 9.31 3.16
N LEU A 228 -16.47 9.65 4.42
CA LEU A 228 -15.36 10.47 4.90
C LEU A 228 -14.71 9.82 6.12
N HIS A 229 -13.43 9.50 6.03
CA HIS A 229 -12.63 9.03 7.15
C HIS A 229 -11.59 10.06 7.55
N LEU A 230 -11.54 10.35 8.84
CA LEU A 230 -10.61 11.27 9.47
C LEU A 230 -9.71 10.51 10.43
N ILE A 231 -8.43 10.43 10.06
CA ILE A 231 -7.42 9.73 10.83
C ILE A 231 -6.52 10.77 11.48
N ARG A 232 -6.57 10.85 12.82
CA ARG A 232 -5.79 11.84 13.57
C ARG A 232 -4.42 11.30 13.99
N GLY A 233 -3.39 12.07 13.66
CA GLY A 233 -2.00 11.87 14.04
C GLY A 233 -1.52 12.88 15.08
N LYS A 234 -0.29 12.69 15.56
CA LYS A 234 0.41 13.70 16.39
C LYS A 234 0.95 14.86 15.54
N ARG A 235 1.16 14.63 14.23
CA ARG A 235 1.82 15.59 13.31
C ARG A 235 0.92 16.06 12.16
N GLY A 236 -0.34 15.66 12.15
CA GLY A 236 -1.29 16.01 11.10
C GLY A 236 -2.58 15.22 11.21
N THR A 237 -3.52 15.55 10.32
CA THR A 237 -4.76 14.80 10.11
C THR A 237 -4.79 14.30 8.68
N TRP A 238 -5.18 13.04 8.49
CA TRP A 238 -5.35 12.47 7.16
C TRP A 238 -6.83 12.30 6.86
N VAL A 239 -7.24 12.89 5.75
CA VAL A 239 -8.59 12.82 5.20
C VAL A 239 -8.61 11.76 4.10
N ARG A 240 -9.54 10.82 4.17
CA ARG A 240 -9.92 9.96 3.04
C ARG A 240 -11.37 10.22 2.71
N LEU A 241 -11.65 10.38 1.42
CA LEU A 241 -12.99 10.55 0.93
C LEU A 241 -13.25 9.57 -0.20
N TRP A 242 -14.49 9.10 -0.26
CA TRP A 242 -15.00 8.29 -1.36
C TRP A 242 -16.39 8.81 -1.70
N THR A 243 -16.60 9.14 -2.96
CA THR A 243 -17.89 9.53 -3.52
C THR A 243 -17.79 9.35 -5.02
N ASP A 244 -18.92 9.39 -5.72
CA ASP A 244 -18.91 9.41 -7.17
C ASP A 244 -18.30 10.73 -7.66
N THR A 245 -17.10 10.63 -8.22
CA THR A 245 -16.34 11.76 -8.77
C THR A 245 -16.58 12.00 -10.26
N LEU A 246 -17.31 11.09 -10.92
CA LEU A 246 -17.64 11.18 -12.33
C LEU A 246 -18.97 11.89 -12.58
N SER A 247 -19.78 12.02 -11.52
CA SER A 247 -20.95 12.91 -11.52
C SER A 247 -20.53 14.34 -11.86
N SER A 248 -21.24 14.99 -12.77
CA SER A 248 -21.00 16.40 -13.16
C SER A 248 -21.18 17.39 -12.03
N ASP A 249 -21.75 16.93 -10.93
CA ASP A 249 -22.13 17.73 -9.78
C ASP A 249 -21.15 17.53 -8.62
N ASN A 250 -20.32 18.54 -8.38
CA ASN A 250 -19.26 18.51 -7.39
C ASN A 250 -19.75 18.80 -5.96
N TRP A 251 -21.05 19.08 -5.75
CA TRP A 251 -21.54 19.47 -4.43
C TRP A 251 -21.26 18.42 -3.35
N ARG A 252 -21.24 17.12 -3.68
CA ARG A 252 -20.90 16.05 -2.73
C ARG A 252 -19.47 16.15 -2.25
N ILE A 253 -18.54 16.45 -3.17
CA ILE A 253 -17.11 16.61 -2.85
C ILE A 253 -16.92 17.85 -1.98
N HIS A 254 -17.51 18.98 -2.37
CA HIS A 254 -17.51 20.20 -1.55
C HIS A 254 -18.16 19.94 -0.17
N GLY A 255 -19.25 19.18 -0.18
CA GLY A 255 -19.95 18.54 0.94
C GLY A 255 -19.02 17.97 2.00
N LEU A 256 -18.42 16.86 1.60
CA LEU A 256 -17.50 16.06 2.41
C LEU A 256 -16.28 16.87 2.84
N LEU A 257 -15.70 17.67 1.93
CA LEU A 257 -14.48 18.41 2.18
C LEU A 257 -14.71 19.54 3.19
N SER A 258 -15.73 20.38 2.98
CA SER A 258 -16.08 21.45 3.91
C SER A 258 -16.43 20.89 5.30
N PHE A 259 -17.18 19.79 5.38
CA PHE A 259 -17.51 19.14 6.65
C PHE A 259 -16.25 18.57 7.35
N ALA A 260 -15.38 17.88 6.61
CA ALA A 260 -14.13 17.33 7.14
C ALA A 260 -13.27 18.42 7.77
N LEU A 261 -13.14 19.52 7.05
CA LEU A 261 -12.32 20.66 7.40
C LEU A 261 -12.89 21.43 8.61
N ASP A 262 -14.19 21.69 8.62
CA ASP A 262 -14.89 22.28 9.77
C ASP A 262 -14.73 21.41 11.04
N LEU A 263 -14.78 20.07 10.91
CA LEU A 263 -14.49 19.18 12.04
C LEU A 263 -13.03 19.30 12.52
N VAL A 264 -12.07 19.35 11.59
CA VAL A 264 -10.65 19.48 11.94
C VAL A 264 -10.36 20.81 12.64
N TRP A 265 -10.95 21.92 12.19
CA TRP A 265 -10.70 23.24 12.79
C TRP A 265 -11.41 23.45 14.12
N ARG A 266 -12.63 22.92 14.30
CA ARG A 266 -13.33 22.99 15.59
C ARG A 266 -12.55 22.32 16.72
N GLU A 267 -11.77 21.29 16.39
CA GLU A 267 -10.99 20.53 17.37
C GLU A 267 -9.54 21.04 17.60
N SER A 268 -9.24 22.23 17.06
CA SER A 268 -7.99 23.01 17.09
C SER A 268 -6.71 22.35 17.63
N LEU A 269 -5.77 22.07 16.72
CA LEU A 269 -4.35 22.42 16.80
C LEU A 269 -3.91 22.79 15.36
N PRO A 270 -2.95 23.71 15.15
CA PRO A 270 -2.46 24.10 13.82
C PRO A 270 -1.56 22.99 13.23
N ILE A 271 -2.14 21.83 12.97
CA ILE A 271 -1.47 20.69 12.34
C ILE A 271 -1.92 20.58 10.88
N PRO A 272 -1.01 20.19 9.97
CA PRO A 272 -1.34 20.08 8.56
C PRO A 272 -2.40 18.99 8.32
N VAL A 273 -3.28 19.27 7.35
CA VAL A 273 -4.25 18.32 6.83
C VAL A 273 -3.71 17.73 5.54
N TYR A 274 -3.77 16.41 5.42
CA TYR A 274 -3.34 15.67 4.25
C TYR A 274 -4.51 14.94 3.63
N ILE A 275 -4.54 14.88 2.30
CA ILE A 275 -5.49 14.06 1.55
C ILE A 275 -4.76 13.37 0.42
N GLY A 276 -5.01 12.08 0.25
CA GLY A 276 -4.46 11.29 -0.85
C GLY A 276 -5.48 11.11 -1.96
N VAL A 277 -5.19 11.66 -3.13
CA VAL A 277 -6.05 11.59 -4.33
C VAL A 277 -5.51 10.53 -5.25
N ASN A 278 -6.29 9.48 -5.51
CA ASN A 278 -5.92 8.46 -6.47
C ASN A 278 -6.13 8.98 -7.91
N ASP A 279 -5.35 8.47 -8.86
CA ASP A 279 -5.47 8.75 -10.29
C ASP A 279 -6.89 8.57 -10.87
N TYR A 280 -7.64 7.59 -10.38
CA TYR A 280 -9.02 7.32 -10.80
C TYR A 280 -10.08 8.20 -10.10
N HIS A 281 -9.71 8.97 -9.06
CA HIS A 281 -10.61 9.94 -8.43
C HIS A 281 -10.55 11.27 -9.21
N GLY A 282 -11.24 11.33 -10.35
CA GLY A 282 -11.34 12.53 -11.19
C GLY A 282 -11.88 13.75 -10.43
N GLY A 283 -11.61 14.96 -10.92
CA GLY A 283 -12.19 16.21 -10.39
C GLY A 283 -11.71 16.67 -9.00
N LEU A 284 -11.24 15.78 -8.12
CA LEU A 284 -10.79 16.19 -6.80
C LEU A 284 -9.53 17.07 -6.86
N SER A 285 -8.62 16.78 -7.80
CA SER A 285 -7.40 17.57 -8.02
C SER A 285 -7.69 19.01 -8.48
N THR A 286 -8.83 19.27 -9.11
CA THR A 286 -9.22 20.63 -9.54
C THR A 286 -9.88 21.42 -8.41
N ILE A 287 -10.59 20.74 -7.50
CA ILE A 287 -11.31 21.35 -6.37
C ILE A 287 -10.37 21.67 -5.20
N LEU A 288 -9.39 20.80 -4.92
CA LEU A 288 -8.50 20.95 -3.77
C LEU A 288 -7.75 22.30 -3.68
N PRO A 289 -7.23 22.88 -4.77
CA PRO A 289 -6.63 24.21 -4.76
C PRO A 289 -7.57 25.31 -4.25
N GLU A 290 -8.88 25.21 -4.49
CA GLU A 290 -9.88 26.21 -4.03
C GLU A 290 -9.97 26.23 -2.50
N TYR A 291 -9.67 25.11 -1.86
CA TYR A 291 -9.59 24.96 -0.39
C TYR A 291 -8.19 25.25 0.16
N GLY A 292 -7.24 25.70 -0.69
CA GLY A 292 -5.88 26.03 -0.31
C GLY A 292 -4.94 24.82 -0.18
N PHE A 293 -5.37 23.63 -0.61
CA PHE A 293 -4.46 22.48 -0.68
C PHE A 293 -3.46 22.67 -1.80
N ALA A 294 -2.21 22.29 -1.53
CA ALA A 294 -1.16 22.21 -2.54
C ALA A 294 -0.71 20.75 -2.71
N PRO A 295 -0.31 20.33 -3.92
CA PRO A 295 0.31 19.03 -4.12
C PRO A 295 1.62 18.94 -3.32
N PHE A 296 1.83 17.82 -2.64
CA PHE A 296 2.96 17.62 -1.71
C PHE A 296 3.92 16.53 -2.18
N THR A 297 3.41 15.35 -2.59
CA THR A 297 4.23 14.28 -3.17
C THR A 297 3.37 13.33 -3.98
N ASP A 298 3.94 12.84 -5.07
CA ASP A 298 3.35 11.75 -5.86
C ASP A 298 3.87 10.40 -5.39
N ARG A 299 2.99 9.41 -5.39
CA ARG A 299 3.22 8.08 -4.87
C ARG A 299 2.71 7.01 -5.84
N ALA A 300 3.49 5.96 -6.03
CA ALA A 300 3.04 4.76 -6.71
C ALA A 300 2.72 3.69 -5.66
N ASN A 301 1.47 3.24 -5.62
CA ASN A 301 1.09 2.12 -4.79
C ASN A 301 1.31 0.84 -5.59
N MET A 302 2.12 -0.06 -5.05
CA MET A 302 2.50 -1.31 -5.69
C MET A 302 2.08 -2.51 -4.86
N VAL A 303 1.83 -3.62 -5.55
CA VAL A 303 1.46 -4.90 -4.96
C VAL A 303 2.35 -6.01 -5.51
N LYS A 304 2.72 -6.95 -4.65
CA LYS A 304 3.28 -8.24 -5.02
C LYS A 304 2.32 -9.33 -4.57
N HIS A 305 1.78 -10.09 -5.51
CA HIS A 305 1.10 -11.33 -5.21
C HIS A 305 2.15 -12.41 -4.92
N VAL A 306 2.00 -13.06 -3.77
CA VAL A 306 2.88 -14.13 -3.30
C VAL A 306 2.17 -15.44 -3.60
N LEU A 307 2.85 -16.32 -4.33
CA LEU A 307 2.33 -17.65 -4.64
C LEU A 307 2.39 -18.50 -3.36
N VAL A 308 1.23 -18.79 -2.78
CA VAL A 308 1.10 -19.78 -1.72
C VAL A 308 0.97 -21.14 -2.38
N TRP A 309 1.95 -22.01 -2.17
CA TRP A 309 1.86 -23.40 -2.62
C TRP A 309 0.83 -24.13 -1.77
N ALA A 310 -0.42 -24.20 -2.24
CA ALA A 310 -1.40 -25.12 -1.69
C ALA A 310 -1.00 -26.53 -2.13
N ARG A 311 -0.53 -27.36 -1.20
CA ARG A 311 -0.56 -28.81 -1.43
C ARG A 311 -2.02 -29.22 -1.35
N GLU A 312 -2.66 -29.31 -2.50
CA GLU A 312 -3.94 -29.98 -2.61
C GLU A 312 -3.73 -31.43 -2.17
N ALA A 313 -4.22 -31.78 -0.99
CA ALA A 313 -4.25 -33.17 -0.55
C ALA A 313 -5.25 -33.86 -1.48
N VAL A 314 -4.73 -34.47 -2.55
CA VAL A 314 -5.53 -35.37 -3.40
C VAL A 314 -6.18 -36.37 -2.45
N PRO A 315 -7.52 -36.38 -2.31
CA PRO A 315 -8.17 -37.33 -1.43
C PRO A 315 -7.77 -38.71 -1.93
N ALA A 316 -7.09 -39.47 -1.07
CA ALA A 316 -6.80 -40.87 -1.34
C ALA A 316 -8.14 -41.52 -1.69
N ARG A 317 -8.33 -41.89 -2.96
CA ARG A 317 -9.45 -42.74 -3.35
C ARG A 317 -9.34 -43.98 -2.48
N ALA A 318 -10.24 -44.11 -1.51
CA ALA A 318 -10.41 -45.35 -0.79
C ALA A 318 -10.71 -46.41 -1.86
N VAL A 319 -9.75 -47.30 -2.09
CA VAL A 319 -10.02 -48.54 -2.81
C VAL A 319 -10.98 -49.28 -1.90
N VAL A 320 -12.27 -49.22 -2.21
CA VAL A 320 -13.26 -50.11 -1.65
C VAL A 320 -12.90 -51.49 -2.17
N VAL A 321 -12.14 -52.24 -1.39
CA VAL A 321 -12.01 -53.68 -1.58
C VAL A 321 -13.34 -54.27 -1.10
N GLU A 322 -14.18 -54.67 -2.04
CA GLU A 322 -15.34 -55.51 -1.71
C GLU A 322 -14.83 -56.78 -1.01
N PRO A 323 -15.37 -57.16 0.16
CA PRO A 323 -15.06 -58.44 0.77
C PRO A 323 -15.69 -59.53 -0.10
N VAL A 324 -14.84 -60.23 -0.87
CA VAL A 324 -15.17 -61.49 -1.52
C VAL A 324 -15.59 -62.47 -0.41
N GLY A 325 -16.85 -62.93 -0.51
CA GLY A 325 -17.43 -63.88 0.43
C GLY A 325 -16.58 -65.15 0.56
N GLU A 326 -16.35 -65.52 1.81
CA GLU A 326 -15.72 -66.76 2.24
C GLU A 326 -16.54 -67.96 1.75
N VAL A 327 -16.07 -68.63 0.70
CA VAL A 327 -16.66 -69.90 0.21
C VAL A 327 -15.93 -71.06 0.87
N ALA A 328 -16.70 -71.86 1.60
CA ALA A 328 -16.27 -73.00 2.38
C ALA A 328 -15.50 -74.05 1.54
N THR A 329 -14.40 -74.53 2.12
CA THR A 329 -13.57 -75.63 1.63
C THR A 329 -14.38 -76.94 1.60
N THR A 330 -14.75 -77.42 0.42
CA THR A 330 -15.10 -78.84 0.24
C THR A 330 -13.99 -79.53 -0.55
N SER A 331 -13.50 -80.61 0.04
CA SER A 331 -12.50 -81.52 -0.50
C SER A 331 -13.08 -82.32 -1.65
N TYR A 332 -12.49 -82.19 -2.84
CA TYR A 332 -12.74 -83.13 -3.94
C TYR A 332 -11.45 -83.52 -4.65
N THR A 333 -11.25 -84.83 -4.73
CA THR A 333 -10.11 -85.56 -5.29
C THR A 333 -10.17 -85.61 -6.82
N PRO A 334 -9.04 -85.52 -7.52
CA PRO A 334 -8.99 -85.52 -8.98
C PRO A 334 -9.05 -86.95 -9.55
N PRO A 335 -9.79 -87.19 -10.65
CA PRO A 335 -9.60 -88.40 -11.44
C PRO A 335 -8.44 -88.25 -12.44
N THR A 336 -7.64 -89.31 -12.45
CA THR A 336 -6.47 -89.58 -13.29
C THR A 336 -6.87 -90.06 -14.69
N ASN A 337 -6.31 -89.44 -15.75
CA ASN A 337 -5.67 -90.04 -16.93
C ASN A 337 -5.76 -89.09 -18.15
N VAL A 338 -4.62 -88.64 -18.72
CA VAL A 338 -3.91 -89.20 -19.92
C VAL A 338 -4.78 -89.02 -21.17
N VAL A 339 -4.40 -88.25 -22.21
CA VAL A 339 -3.31 -88.47 -23.20
C VAL A 339 -2.97 -87.12 -23.91
N PRO A 340 -1.83 -87.01 -24.63
CA PRO A 340 -1.13 -85.77 -25.04
C PRO A 340 -1.31 -85.42 -26.53
N TRP A 341 -0.46 -84.51 -27.07
CA TRP A 341 -0.25 -84.06 -28.47
C TRP A 341 -1.20 -82.95 -28.96
N ALA A 342 -0.83 -81.95 -29.77
CA ALA A 342 0.44 -81.32 -30.14
C ALA A 342 0.08 -79.96 -30.80
N VAL A 343 1.01 -79.00 -30.74
CA VAL A 343 1.37 -78.01 -31.78
C VAL A 343 0.25 -77.17 -32.44
N ASP A 344 0.25 -75.84 -32.22
CA ASP A 344 0.73 -74.91 -33.26
C ASP A 344 0.88 -73.45 -32.78
N ARG A 345 1.88 -72.75 -33.34
CA ARG A 345 2.13 -71.30 -33.19
C ARG A 345 1.28 -70.51 -34.20
N PRO A 346 1.04 -69.21 -33.95
CA PRO A 346 1.52 -68.21 -34.92
C PRO A 346 2.08 -66.93 -34.24
N THR A 347 3.32 -66.53 -34.53
CA THR A 347 3.75 -65.43 -35.43
C THR A 347 3.33 -64.00 -35.05
N ARG A 348 4.35 -63.18 -34.73
CA ARG A 348 4.36 -61.71 -34.77
C ARG A 348 4.11 -61.18 -36.19
N PRO A 349 3.61 -59.94 -36.31
CA PRO A 349 4.06 -59.06 -37.38
C PRO A 349 4.76 -57.80 -36.86
N ASP A 350 5.62 -57.34 -37.76
CA ASP A 350 6.66 -56.33 -37.68
C ASP A 350 6.15 -54.95 -38.14
N VAL A 351 6.95 -53.95 -37.81
CA VAL A 351 6.85 -52.50 -38.04
C VAL A 351 7.15 -52.14 -39.50
N SER A 352 6.64 -51.01 -40.01
CA SER A 352 7.31 -49.97 -40.87
C SER A 352 6.26 -49.10 -41.64
N PRO A 353 6.61 -47.99 -42.35
CA PRO A 353 6.23 -46.62 -41.97
C PRO A 353 5.43 -45.89 -43.07
N ILE A 354 4.96 -44.66 -42.85
CA ILE A 354 4.31 -43.83 -43.89
C ILE A 354 5.00 -42.48 -44.05
N THR A 355 5.25 -42.15 -45.32
CA THR A 355 6.02 -41.04 -45.89
C THR A 355 5.18 -39.79 -46.18
N LEU A 356 5.85 -38.63 -46.17
CA LEU A 356 5.43 -37.29 -46.58
C LEU A 356 4.95 -37.17 -48.04
N HIS A 357 4.03 -36.23 -48.30
CA HIS A 357 3.88 -35.61 -49.62
C HIS A 357 3.67 -34.08 -49.54
N VAL A 358 4.42 -33.39 -50.39
CA VAL A 358 4.46 -31.94 -50.67
C VAL A 358 3.43 -31.57 -51.75
N GLY A 359 2.83 -30.38 -51.66
CA GLY A 359 2.05 -29.80 -52.76
C GLY A 359 1.81 -28.29 -52.63
N ALA A 360 2.23 -27.54 -53.66
CA ALA A 360 1.90 -26.16 -54.04
C ALA A 360 2.26 -26.03 -55.55
N PRO A 361 2.00 -24.93 -56.30
CA PRO A 361 1.12 -23.74 -56.10
C PRO A 361 0.31 -23.34 -57.37
N ALA A 362 -0.48 -22.26 -57.27
CA ALA A 362 -0.90 -21.28 -58.31
C ALA A 362 -1.95 -20.32 -57.68
N ASP A 363 -2.27 -19.10 -58.12
CA ASP A 363 -1.61 -17.93 -58.72
C ASP A 363 -2.72 -16.83 -58.78
N GLY A 364 -2.38 -15.52 -58.80
CA GLY A 364 -3.30 -14.40 -59.12
C GLY A 364 -3.64 -13.46 -57.93
N VAL A 365 -3.03 -12.29 -57.70
CA VAL A 365 -2.87 -11.02 -58.46
C VAL A 365 -3.96 -9.96 -58.18
N ALA A 366 -3.49 -8.71 -57.99
CA ALA A 366 -4.14 -7.38 -57.87
C ALA A 366 -4.50 -6.92 -56.44
N ASP A 367 -3.71 -6.10 -55.75
CA ASP A 367 -3.26 -4.70 -55.97
C ASP A 367 -4.27 -3.63 -55.49
N SER A 368 -3.92 -2.93 -54.40
CA SER A 368 -3.91 -1.45 -54.36
C SER A 368 -3.70 -0.86 -52.94
N LYS A 369 -2.78 0.12 -52.91
CA LYS A 369 -2.73 1.32 -52.04
C LYS A 369 -2.21 1.21 -50.59
N ARG A 370 -0.89 1.48 -50.49
CA ARG A 370 -0.23 2.19 -49.38
C ARG A 370 -0.41 3.72 -49.53
N PRO A 371 -0.31 4.50 -48.45
CA PRO A 371 0.35 5.81 -48.47
C PRO A 371 1.65 5.72 -47.62
N ALA A 372 2.84 5.91 -48.18
CA ALA A 372 3.45 7.17 -48.64
C ALA A 372 3.79 8.13 -47.50
N TRP A 373 5.09 8.13 -47.20
CA TRP A 373 5.81 9.06 -46.34
C TRP A 373 5.76 10.48 -46.90
N MET A 374 5.71 11.47 -46.01
CA MET A 374 6.03 12.87 -46.30
C MET A 374 7.09 13.34 -45.29
N PRO A 375 8.25 13.86 -45.73
CA PRO A 375 9.22 14.56 -44.89
C PRO A 375 9.09 16.08 -45.02
N VAL A 376 9.86 16.78 -44.16
CA VAL A 376 10.27 18.21 -44.22
C VAL A 376 9.38 19.21 -43.47
N SER A 377 9.90 19.71 -42.34
CA SER A 377 10.39 21.10 -42.25
C SER A 377 11.21 21.34 -40.99
N ASP A 378 12.50 21.59 -41.21
CA ASP A 378 13.43 22.21 -40.26
C ASP A 378 12.97 23.62 -39.87
N GLY A 379 12.99 23.92 -38.57
CA GLY A 379 12.78 25.24 -38.00
C GLY A 379 13.89 25.58 -37.02
N ARG A 380 14.94 26.21 -37.55
CA ARG A 380 16.13 26.70 -36.85
C ARG A 380 15.87 28.12 -36.33
N ALA A 381 15.98 28.35 -35.03
CA ALA A 381 16.30 29.64 -34.41
C ALA A 381 17.05 29.32 -33.10
N GLN A 382 18.38 29.51 -32.99
CA GLN A 382 19.05 30.77 -32.62
C GLN A 382 18.22 31.55 -31.59
N GLY A 383 18.64 31.81 -30.35
CA GLY A 383 19.96 31.82 -29.74
C GLY A 383 20.13 33.16 -29.01
N HIS A 384 20.14 33.16 -27.69
CA HIS A 384 20.66 34.23 -26.79
C HIS A 384 21.04 33.50 -25.49
N SER A 385 22.31 33.18 -25.18
CA SER A 385 23.46 34.04 -24.86
C SER A 385 23.22 35.05 -23.74
N SER A 386 24.08 34.93 -22.72
CA SER A 386 24.45 35.91 -21.68
C SER A 386 23.46 36.07 -20.52
N ARG A 387 23.86 36.10 -19.24
CA ARG A 387 25.12 36.60 -18.68
C ARG A 387 25.37 36.05 -17.27
N ARG A 388 26.67 35.95 -16.98
CA ARG A 388 27.35 35.62 -15.72
C ARG A 388 27.41 36.88 -14.83
N ILE A 389 27.82 36.69 -13.57
CA ILE A 389 28.25 37.70 -12.57
C ILE A 389 27.07 38.29 -11.76
N GLY A 390 27.04 38.31 -10.43
CA GLY A 390 28.00 37.98 -9.39
C GLY A 390 27.70 38.80 -8.13
N ARG A 391 28.33 38.40 -7.02
CA ARG A 391 28.58 39.18 -5.79
C ARG A 391 27.47 39.36 -4.74
N THR A 392 27.70 38.67 -3.63
CA THR A 392 27.54 39.16 -2.24
C THR A 392 28.18 40.54 -2.01
N PRO A 393 27.74 41.23 -0.95
CA PRO A 393 28.74 41.61 0.04
C PRO A 393 28.29 41.35 1.49
N SER A 394 29.26 40.84 2.24
CA SER A 394 29.43 40.96 3.69
C SER A 394 29.98 42.35 4.06
N GLY A 395 29.61 42.85 5.25
CA GLY A 395 30.25 43.97 5.95
C GLY A 395 29.28 44.55 6.99
N GLN A 396 29.38 44.15 8.26
CA GLN A 396 30.14 44.83 9.35
C GLN A 396 29.52 46.19 9.74
N GLU A 397 28.87 46.24 10.90
CA GLU A 397 29.41 46.71 12.20
C GLU A 397 29.32 48.22 12.36
N ALA A 398 28.46 48.67 13.29
CA ALA A 398 28.70 49.87 14.09
C ALA A 398 27.87 49.81 15.38
N SER A 399 28.60 49.70 16.49
CA SER A 399 28.16 49.87 17.88
C SER A 399 27.86 51.33 18.23
N ALA A 400 26.88 51.55 19.11
CA ALA A 400 26.83 52.59 20.16
C ALA A 400 25.66 52.20 21.09
N VAL A 401 25.83 51.70 22.32
CA VAL A 401 26.31 52.34 23.56
C VAL A 401 25.61 53.68 23.84
N GLY A 402 24.71 53.68 24.83
CA GLY A 402 24.02 54.84 25.37
C GLY A 402 23.09 54.45 26.52
N GLN A 403 23.57 54.62 27.75
CA GLN A 403 22.98 54.23 29.04
C GLN A 403 21.78 55.08 29.50
N SER A 404 21.13 54.54 30.56
CA SER A 404 20.40 55.23 31.63
C SER A 404 18.93 55.56 31.32
N GLY A 405 17.91 55.21 32.10
CA GLY A 405 17.85 54.76 33.49
C GLY A 405 16.66 55.47 34.14
N ARG A 406 15.67 54.75 34.68
CA ARG A 406 14.93 55.13 35.91
C ARG A 406 13.85 54.13 36.30
N THR A 407 13.99 53.71 37.55
CA THR A 407 13.03 53.12 38.47
C THR A 407 11.74 53.93 38.62
N HIS A 408 10.59 53.26 38.76
CA HIS A 408 9.61 53.56 39.81
C HIS A 408 8.78 52.31 40.15
N SER A 409 8.71 52.06 41.45
CA SER A 409 7.97 51.03 42.17
C SER A 409 6.57 51.51 42.60
N LEU A 410 5.77 50.54 43.09
CA LEU A 410 4.46 50.61 43.78
C LEU A 410 3.22 50.60 42.84
N GLY A 411 2.18 49.80 43.09
CA GLY A 411 1.84 49.07 44.31
C GLY A 411 0.72 48.04 44.13
N LEU A 412 0.47 47.36 45.25
CA LEU A 412 -0.48 46.28 45.49
C LEU A 412 -1.94 46.61 45.10
N THR A 413 -2.71 45.57 44.77
CA THR A 413 -3.93 45.25 45.53
C THR A 413 -4.29 43.76 45.40
N LYS A 414 -4.61 43.17 46.54
CA LYS A 414 -5.15 41.81 46.74
C LYS A 414 -6.68 41.87 46.75
N SER A 415 -7.31 40.90 46.12
CA SER A 415 -8.56 40.24 46.56
C SER A 415 -8.65 38.96 45.71
N GLY A 416 -8.84 37.74 46.22
CA GLY A 416 -9.61 37.31 47.38
C GLY A 416 -10.79 36.52 46.82
N LEU A 417 -10.67 35.19 46.67
CA LEU A 417 -11.82 34.29 46.55
C LEU A 417 -11.41 32.85 46.91
N THR A 418 -12.35 32.23 47.58
CA THR A 418 -12.25 31.19 48.59
C THR A 418 -12.31 29.77 48.03
N LYS A 419 -11.84 28.85 48.87
CA LYS A 419 -11.76 27.40 48.69
C LYS A 419 -12.82 26.75 49.59
N THR A 420 -13.73 25.97 48.99
CA THR A 420 -14.61 24.90 49.53
C THR A 420 -15.61 24.58 48.40
N ASP A 421 -16.07 23.36 48.08
CA ASP A 421 -16.00 22.03 48.68
C ASP A 421 -16.49 20.97 47.65
N LEU A 422 -16.12 19.70 47.91
CA LEU A 422 -16.81 18.42 47.67
C LEU A 422 -17.33 18.03 46.26
N VAL A 423 -16.85 16.95 45.63
CA VAL A 423 -17.14 15.48 45.84
C VAL A 423 -18.37 14.98 45.06
N ASP A 424 -18.19 13.78 44.48
CA ASP A 424 -19.12 12.84 43.84
C ASP A 424 -19.67 13.12 42.42
N ASN A 425 -19.24 12.31 41.46
CA ASN A 425 -20.10 11.21 40.99
C ASN A 425 -19.35 10.21 40.10
N ILE A 426 -19.31 8.95 40.57
CA ILE A 426 -19.09 7.75 39.77
C ILE A 426 -20.40 6.96 39.85
N SER A 427 -21.03 6.73 38.71
CA SER A 427 -21.86 5.56 38.39
C SER A 427 -22.00 5.45 36.88
#